data_AF-A0A1I2Q7H8-F1
#
_entry.id   AF-A0A1I2Q7H8-F1
#
_cell.length_a   1.000
_cell.length_b   1.000
_cell.length_c   1.000
_cell.angle_alpha   90.00
_cell.angle_beta   90.00
_cell.angle_gamma   90.00
#
_symmetry.space_group_name_H-M   'P 1'
#
loop_
_entity.id
_entity.type
_entity.pdbx_description
1 polymer ?
#
loop_
_entity_poly.entity_id
_entity_poly.type
_entity_poly.pdbx_seq_one_letter_code
_entity_poly.pdbx_strand_id
1 'polypeptide(L)'
;MLNNMMSFRGILLCLSVLMSMHVIAQVNPKDGYIITNEGDTIRGIVDYRSDIRNAGICSFKASGSEQYKDYLPGEIQEFRLSDNGVYYVSRSFPVEGKEKTFFAEYLIKGTVSLYHHKEGLKDYYYIVDANGRVAEIRGLERYYLNQDDKKAVIKQNMASIIGVFNKTPEIVSKLNHSRFKSSEISKIIKDYNLKYCVDGGECVVFEYDRQEAASEKVRFKVQAGIDFSSLTLGSDYVEDFRMHSVIPVVGAGLEFWFSRTSHKLCGEAFLNFSSFSKSFAYDAVNEYGTERVPNASLRFSNLEEQVGIAYHPSREAKLSPVVRCGLSVNERFSSKPENLDYYSVGASTGMDFDLGYYAGAGLEMPIGKHFMELSVRYTLKKYSRAQMTYNGLGMYCSFIF
;
A
#
# COMPACT_ATOMS: atom_id res chain seq x y z
N MET A 1 -23.82 11.28 32.06
CA MET A 1 -22.78 11.52 31.02
C MET A 1 -21.33 11.23 31.45
N LEU A 2 -20.97 11.23 32.74
CA LEU A 2 -19.56 11.03 33.17
C LEU A 2 -19.02 9.57 33.16
N ASN A 3 -19.87 8.54 33.20
CA ASN A 3 -19.38 7.15 33.32
C ASN A 3 -18.84 6.53 32.00
N ASN A 4 -19.23 7.04 30.83
CA ASN A 4 -18.74 6.53 29.54
C ASN A 4 -17.36 7.10 29.15
N MET A 5 -16.93 8.20 29.74
CA MET A 5 -15.62 8.82 29.46
C MET A 5 -14.45 8.06 30.12
N MET A 6 -14.71 7.31 31.19
CA MET A 6 -13.67 6.54 31.89
C MET A 6 -13.32 5.23 31.17
N SER A 7 -14.27 4.54 30.53
CA SER A 7 -13.94 3.31 29.77
C SER A 7 -13.22 3.61 28.46
N PHE A 8 -13.57 4.72 27.79
CA PHE A 8 -12.91 5.14 26.54
C PHE A 8 -11.44 5.52 26.76
N ARG A 9 -11.13 6.20 27.88
CA ARG A 9 -9.75 6.53 28.27
C ARG A 9 -8.91 5.29 28.59
N GLY A 10 -9.50 4.30 29.27
CA GLY A 10 -8.81 3.04 29.57
C GLY A 10 -8.51 2.20 28.31
N ILE A 11 -9.44 2.18 27.36
CA ILE A 11 -9.25 1.51 26.06
C ILE A 11 -8.18 2.24 25.22
N LEU A 12 -8.20 3.58 25.18
CA LEU A 12 -7.20 4.37 24.46
C LEU A 12 -5.79 4.19 25.05
N LEU A 13 -5.67 4.07 26.37
CA LEU A 13 -4.40 3.83 27.07
C LEU A 13 -3.89 2.40 26.85
N CYS A 14 -4.78 1.39 26.81
CA CYS A 14 -4.39 0.02 26.45
C CYS A 14 -3.95 -0.08 24.98
N LEU A 15 -4.62 0.62 24.06
CA LEU A 15 -4.24 0.70 22.65
C LEU A 15 -2.89 1.41 22.45
N SER A 16 -2.58 2.46 23.23
CA SER A 16 -1.29 3.15 23.13
C SER A 16 -0.13 2.32 23.70
N VAL A 17 -0.36 1.53 24.76
CA VAL A 17 0.62 0.58 25.33
C VAL A 17 0.83 -0.64 24.42
N LEU A 18 -0.20 -1.10 23.71
CA LEU A 18 -0.07 -2.18 22.71
C LEU A 18 0.66 -1.72 21.45
N MET A 19 0.51 -0.44 21.05
CA MET A 19 1.26 0.13 19.91
C MET A 19 2.75 0.35 20.21
N SER A 20 3.13 0.64 21.46
CA SER A 20 4.54 0.88 21.82
C SER A 20 5.40 -0.40 21.82
N MET A 21 4.79 -1.59 21.92
CA MET A 21 5.51 -2.87 21.88
C MET A 21 5.95 -3.32 20.47
N HIS A 22 5.66 -2.53 19.43
CA HIS A 22 5.99 -2.89 18.04
C HIS A 22 6.83 -1.86 17.28
N VAL A 23 7.56 -0.99 17.98
CA VAL A 23 8.69 -0.26 17.39
C VAL A 23 9.92 -1.20 17.31
N ILE A 24 9.72 -2.41 16.79
CA ILE A 24 10.83 -3.12 16.16
C ILE A 24 10.98 -2.43 14.81
N ALA A 25 12.18 -1.92 14.53
CA ALA A 25 12.54 -1.35 13.24
C ALA A 25 11.85 -2.14 12.12
N GLN A 26 11.08 -1.46 11.26
CA GLN A 26 10.18 -2.10 10.30
C GLN A 26 10.97 -2.93 9.29
N VAL A 27 11.35 -4.15 9.66
CA VAL A 27 12.04 -5.08 8.79
C VAL A 27 11.11 -5.51 7.67
N ASN A 28 11.65 -5.60 6.47
CA ASN A 28 11.00 -6.10 5.28
C ASN A 28 11.73 -7.37 4.79
N PRO A 29 11.46 -8.53 5.42
CA PRO A 29 12.12 -9.77 5.06
C PRO A 29 11.76 -10.21 3.64
N LYS A 30 12.79 -10.45 2.82
CA LYS A 30 12.71 -10.97 1.46
C LYS A 30 13.69 -12.10 1.25
N ASP A 31 13.24 -13.18 0.63
CA ASP A 31 14.13 -14.28 0.27
C ASP A 31 15.18 -13.78 -0.72
N GLY A 32 16.42 -14.14 -0.47
CA GLY A 32 17.54 -13.61 -1.23
C GLY A 32 18.86 -14.28 -0.89
N TYR A 33 19.92 -13.70 -1.42
CA TYR A 33 21.27 -14.14 -1.14
C TYR A 33 22.24 -12.98 -1.27
N ILE A 34 23.38 -13.13 -0.58
CA ILE A 34 24.54 -12.27 -0.75
C ILE A 34 25.63 -13.07 -1.47
N ILE A 35 26.50 -12.37 -2.18
CA ILE A 35 27.77 -12.91 -2.66
C ILE A 35 28.89 -12.17 -1.94
N THR A 36 29.77 -12.92 -1.28
CA THR A 36 30.91 -12.35 -0.56
C THR A 36 31.99 -11.89 -1.53
N ASN A 37 33.00 -11.17 -1.04
CA ASN A 37 34.13 -10.74 -1.87
C ASN A 37 34.99 -11.91 -2.37
N GLU A 38 34.91 -13.08 -1.72
CA GLU A 38 35.53 -14.33 -2.13
C GLU A 38 34.71 -15.08 -3.21
N GLY A 39 33.51 -14.60 -3.53
CA GLY A 39 32.60 -15.21 -4.50
C GLY A 39 31.65 -16.25 -3.92
N ASP A 40 31.63 -16.44 -2.60
CA ASP A 40 30.73 -17.41 -1.96
C ASP A 40 29.29 -16.88 -1.92
N THR A 41 28.35 -17.75 -2.28
CA THR A 41 26.92 -17.43 -2.22
C THR A 41 26.32 -17.88 -0.90
N ILE A 42 25.83 -16.94 -0.10
CA ILE A 42 25.15 -17.22 1.17
C ILE A 42 23.66 -16.89 1.00
N ARG A 43 22.81 -17.91 1.11
CA ARG A 43 21.34 -17.77 1.02
C ARG A 43 20.73 -17.38 2.37
N GLY A 44 19.62 -16.66 2.32
CA GLY A 44 18.95 -16.18 3.52
C GLY A 44 17.86 -15.16 3.22
N ILE A 45 17.68 -14.24 4.15
CA ILE A 45 16.64 -13.21 4.12
C ILE A 45 17.30 -11.84 4.12
N VAL A 46 16.98 -11.02 3.12
CA VAL A 46 17.37 -9.61 3.02
C VAL A 46 16.26 -8.74 3.60
N ASP A 47 16.58 -7.79 4.47
CA ASP A 47 15.65 -6.73 4.91
C ASP A 47 15.62 -5.61 3.86
N TYR A 48 14.77 -5.80 2.83
CA TYR A 48 14.68 -4.94 1.64
C TYR A 48 13.79 -3.73 1.86
N ARG A 49 14.33 -2.54 2.12
CA ARG A 49 13.52 -1.32 2.33
C ARG A 49 13.58 -0.39 1.11
N SER A 50 13.66 0.92 1.33
CA SER A 50 13.77 1.89 0.24
C SER A 50 15.13 1.82 -0.47
N ASP A 51 15.15 2.23 -1.73
CA ASP A 51 16.37 2.29 -2.56
C ASP A 51 17.51 3.05 -1.87
N ILE A 52 17.18 4.18 -1.20
CA ILE A 52 18.16 5.01 -0.48
C ILE A 52 18.78 4.23 0.70
N ARG A 53 17.98 3.45 1.44
CA ARG A 53 18.49 2.66 2.57
C ARG A 53 19.33 1.50 2.07
N ASN A 54 18.82 0.76 1.08
CA ASN A 54 19.48 -0.43 0.55
C ASN A 54 20.78 -0.08 -0.20
N ALA A 55 20.90 1.14 -0.74
CA ALA A 55 22.14 1.65 -1.31
C ALA A 55 23.25 1.83 -0.25
N GLY A 56 22.86 2.12 1.00
CA GLY A 56 23.80 2.36 2.09
C GLY A 56 24.13 1.12 2.93
N ILE A 57 23.18 0.19 3.10
CA ILE A 57 23.32 -0.98 3.99
C ILE A 57 22.51 -2.15 3.44
N CYS A 58 23.11 -3.34 3.41
CA CYS A 58 22.41 -4.61 3.25
C CYS A 58 22.25 -5.30 4.61
N SER A 59 21.04 -5.28 5.17
CA SER A 59 20.71 -6.03 6.39
C SER A 59 20.31 -7.45 6.00
N PHE A 60 21.14 -8.45 6.31
CA PHE A 60 20.97 -9.83 5.84
C PHE A 60 20.99 -10.85 6.99
N LYS A 61 20.05 -11.79 6.98
CA LYS A 61 19.98 -12.93 7.90
C LYS A 61 20.21 -14.22 7.14
N ALA A 62 21.37 -14.85 7.34
CA ALA A 62 21.71 -16.12 6.70
C ALA A 62 20.74 -17.26 7.09
N SER A 63 20.54 -18.23 6.21
CA SER A 63 19.76 -19.43 6.51
C SER A 63 20.32 -20.16 7.74
N GLY A 64 19.48 -20.38 8.74
CA GLY A 64 19.88 -20.99 10.02
C GLY A 64 20.43 -20.01 11.07
N SER A 65 20.59 -18.72 10.72
CA SER A 65 20.89 -17.66 11.70
C SER A 65 19.59 -17.07 12.26
N GLU A 66 19.60 -16.72 13.55
CA GLU A 66 18.49 -16.01 14.20
C GLU A 66 18.59 -14.49 14.04
N GLN A 67 19.78 -13.96 13.73
CA GLN A 67 20.05 -12.51 13.74
C GLN A 67 20.43 -11.97 12.36
N TYR A 68 20.00 -10.74 12.08
CA TYR A 68 20.45 -9.96 10.95
C TYR A 68 21.87 -9.44 11.19
N LYS A 69 22.69 -9.48 10.16
CA LYS A 69 23.98 -8.81 10.07
C LYS A 69 23.89 -7.71 9.02
N ASP A 70 24.34 -6.52 9.38
CA ASP A 70 24.45 -5.41 8.44
C ASP A 70 25.78 -5.50 7.69
N TYR A 71 25.71 -5.34 6.38
CA TYR A 71 26.84 -5.24 5.49
C TYR A 71 26.84 -3.87 4.83
N LEU A 72 27.99 -3.20 4.88
CA LEU A 72 28.25 -1.95 4.18
C LEU A 72 28.76 -2.21 2.75
N PRO A 73 28.61 -1.22 1.85
CA PRO A 73 29.19 -1.27 0.52
C PRO A 73 30.70 -1.55 0.60
N GLY A 74 31.13 -2.66 -0.01
CA GLY A 74 32.52 -3.12 -0.04
C GLY A 74 32.80 -4.30 0.89
N GLU A 75 31.93 -4.57 1.87
CA GLU A 75 32.04 -5.76 2.73
C GLU A 75 31.50 -7.03 2.04
N ILE A 76 30.60 -6.85 1.08
CA ILE A 76 30.11 -7.89 0.18
C ILE A 76 30.13 -7.36 -1.25
N GLN A 77 30.26 -8.28 -2.20
CA GLN A 77 30.26 -7.94 -3.61
C GLN A 77 28.87 -7.51 -4.05
N GLU A 78 27.84 -8.27 -3.68
CA GLU A 78 26.48 -8.05 -4.14
C GLU A 78 25.44 -8.74 -3.27
N PHE A 79 24.19 -8.31 -3.42
CA PHE A 79 23.03 -9.01 -2.86
C PHE A 79 21.85 -8.96 -3.84
N ARG A 80 21.03 -10.01 -3.81
CA ARG A 80 19.92 -10.18 -4.74
C ARG A 80 18.71 -10.77 -4.04
N LEU A 81 17.52 -10.33 -4.46
CA LEU A 81 16.24 -10.94 -4.07
C LEU A 81 15.88 -12.07 -5.03
N SER A 82 15.29 -13.14 -4.50
CA SER A 82 14.98 -14.35 -5.26
C SER A 82 13.74 -14.19 -6.14
N ASP A 83 12.76 -13.39 -5.69
CA ASP A 83 11.39 -13.41 -6.21
C ASP A 83 11.11 -12.35 -7.28
N ASN A 84 11.78 -11.18 -7.24
CA ASN A 84 11.44 -10.01 -8.05
C ASN A 84 12.66 -9.42 -8.80
N GLY A 85 13.75 -10.18 -8.86
CA GLY A 85 14.95 -9.82 -9.61
C GLY A 85 15.74 -8.63 -9.06
N VAL A 86 15.31 -7.93 -8.01
CA VAL A 86 16.05 -6.78 -7.45
C VAL A 86 17.48 -7.21 -7.11
N TYR A 87 18.45 -6.46 -7.63
CA TYR A 87 19.84 -6.83 -7.63
C TYR A 87 20.69 -5.60 -7.34
N TYR A 88 21.53 -5.68 -6.32
CA TYR A 88 22.43 -4.60 -5.92
C TYR A 88 23.86 -5.10 -5.89
N VAL A 89 24.79 -4.25 -6.32
CA VAL A 89 26.22 -4.56 -6.29
C VAL A 89 27.00 -3.42 -5.65
N SER A 90 28.06 -3.75 -4.93
CA SER A 90 28.98 -2.76 -4.39
C SER A 90 29.82 -2.15 -5.52
N ARG A 91 29.65 -0.86 -5.76
CA ARG A 91 30.39 -0.10 -6.79
C ARG A 91 30.75 1.28 -6.27
N SER A 92 31.87 1.78 -6.77
CA SER A 92 32.27 3.17 -6.63
C SER A 92 31.88 3.92 -7.90
N PHE A 93 31.16 5.02 -7.73
CA PHE A 93 30.78 5.91 -8.83
C PHE A 93 30.87 7.38 -8.38
N PRO A 94 31.02 8.32 -9.34
CA PRO A 94 30.97 9.73 -9.03
C PRO A 94 29.54 10.17 -8.67
N VAL A 95 29.41 10.86 -7.54
CA VAL A 95 28.19 11.56 -7.11
C VAL A 95 28.60 13.00 -6.83
N GLU A 96 28.05 13.93 -7.62
CA GLU A 96 28.39 15.36 -7.52
C GLU A 96 29.90 15.64 -7.63
N GLY A 97 30.61 14.85 -8.44
CA GLY A 97 32.04 14.98 -8.68
C GLY A 97 32.94 14.36 -7.61
N LYS A 98 32.38 13.65 -6.62
CA LYS A 98 33.13 12.87 -5.64
C LYS A 98 32.86 11.38 -5.81
N GLU A 99 33.92 10.58 -5.79
CA GLU A 99 33.79 9.14 -5.82
C GLU A 99 33.15 8.65 -4.51
N LYS A 100 32.07 7.87 -4.62
CA LYS A 100 31.36 7.30 -3.47
C LYS A 100 31.09 5.82 -3.72
N THR A 101 31.34 4.99 -2.72
CA THR A 101 31.00 3.56 -2.75
C THR A 101 29.63 3.34 -2.14
N PHE A 102 28.77 2.64 -2.87
CA PHE A 102 27.42 2.28 -2.44
C PHE A 102 26.97 1.00 -3.13
N PHE A 103 25.89 0.40 -2.62
CA PHE A 103 25.20 -0.67 -3.32
C PHE A 103 24.37 -0.07 -4.45
N ALA A 104 24.91 -0.10 -5.67
CA ALA A 104 24.22 0.39 -6.86
C ALA A 104 23.19 -0.65 -7.32
N GLU A 105 21.96 -0.20 -7.59
CA GLU A 105 20.93 -1.07 -8.17
C GLU A 105 21.32 -1.42 -9.61
N TYR A 106 21.46 -2.70 -9.87
CA TYR A 106 21.76 -3.22 -11.20
C TYR A 106 20.46 -3.24 -12.00
N LEU A 107 20.42 -2.52 -13.13
CA LEU A 107 19.24 -2.51 -14.00
C LEU A 107 19.42 -3.44 -15.21
N ILE A 108 20.61 -3.45 -15.82
CA ILE A 108 20.93 -4.30 -16.98
C ILE A 108 22.35 -4.81 -16.86
N LYS A 109 22.53 -6.13 -16.97
CA LYS A 109 23.83 -6.82 -17.05
C LYS A 109 24.07 -7.34 -18.46
N GLY A 110 25.11 -6.82 -19.09
CA GLY A 110 25.52 -7.22 -20.43
C GLY A 110 26.86 -6.56 -20.79
N THR A 111 27.19 -6.58 -22.09
CA THR A 111 28.40 -5.94 -22.63
C THR A 111 28.52 -4.46 -22.22
N VAL A 112 27.38 -3.78 -22.14
CA VAL A 112 27.22 -2.50 -21.47
C VAL A 112 26.23 -2.67 -20.33
N SER A 113 26.66 -2.36 -19.12
CA SER A 113 25.84 -2.50 -17.92
C SER A 113 25.24 -1.16 -17.52
N LEU A 114 24.00 -1.19 -17.02
CA LEU A 114 23.29 -0.01 -16.53
C LEU A 114 23.01 -0.18 -15.03
N TYR A 115 23.40 0.84 -14.28
CA TYR A 115 23.19 0.93 -12.84
C TYR A 115 22.35 2.15 -12.50
N HIS A 116 21.70 2.09 -11.34
CA HIS A 116 20.90 3.17 -10.79
C HIS A 116 21.28 3.42 -9.33
N HIS A 117 21.28 4.69 -8.95
CA HIS A 117 21.49 5.15 -7.58
C HIS A 117 20.60 6.34 -7.29
N LYS A 118 20.13 6.43 -6.05
CA LYS A 118 19.33 7.55 -5.59
C LYS A 118 19.98 8.23 -4.41
N GLU A 119 20.29 9.52 -4.57
CA GLU A 119 20.82 10.37 -3.52
C GLU A 119 19.76 11.44 -3.17
N GLY A 120 19.04 11.23 -2.07
CA GLY A 120 17.90 12.06 -1.70
C GLY A 120 16.78 12.01 -2.75
N LEU A 121 16.50 13.13 -3.41
CA LEU A 121 15.49 13.22 -4.49
C LEU A 121 16.10 13.08 -5.90
N LYS A 122 17.42 12.92 -6.00
CA LYS A 122 18.16 12.91 -7.27
C LYS A 122 18.41 11.48 -7.71
N ASP A 123 18.04 11.17 -8.96
CA ASP A 123 18.33 9.89 -9.60
C ASP A 123 19.62 10.01 -10.44
N TYR A 124 20.52 9.03 -10.27
CA TYR A 124 21.75 8.88 -11.02
C TYR A 124 21.71 7.54 -11.76
N TYR A 125 22.10 7.56 -13.03
CA TYR A 125 22.30 6.36 -13.84
C TYR A 125 23.75 6.28 -14.26
N TYR A 126 24.32 5.08 -14.20
CA TYR A 126 25.70 4.84 -14.61
C TYR A 126 25.71 3.78 -15.70
N ILE A 127 26.31 4.12 -16.84
CA ILE A 127 26.54 3.18 -17.93
C ILE A 127 28.01 2.76 -17.87
N VAL A 128 28.27 1.46 -17.82
CA VAL A 128 29.62 0.91 -17.75
C VAL A 128 29.87 -0.01 -18.93
N ASP A 129 30.88 0.27 -19.74
CA ASP A 129 31.29 -0.63 -20.82
C ASP A 129 32.15 -1.81 -20.33
N ALA A 130 32.44 -2.74 -21.24
CA ALA A 130 33.29 -3.90 -20.97
C ALA A 130 34.73 -3.53 -20.54
N ASN A 131 35.19 -2.30 -20.80
CA ASN A 131 36.52 -1.83 -20.38
C ASN A 131 36.47 -1.08 -19.03
N GLY A 132 35.30 -1.02 -18.38
CA GLY A 132 35.11 -0.31 -17.11
C GLY A 132 34.96 1.21 -17.24
N ARG A 133 34.78 1.76 -18.45
CA ARG A 133 34.51 3.19 -18.63
C ARG A 133 33.11 3.51 -18.14
N VAL A 134 32.99 4.56 -17.34
CA VAL A 134 31.73 4.97 -16.72
C VAL A 134 31.21 6.24 -17.37
N ALA A 135 29.94 6.24 -17.77
CA ALA A 135 29.17 7.46 -18.06
C ALA A 135 28.14 7.69 -16.96
N GLU A 136 28.28 8.81 -16.23
CA GLU A 136 27.25 9.32 -15.32
C GLU A 136 26.18 10.06 -16.13
N ILE A 137 24.92 9.69 -15.91
CA ILE A 137 23.73 10.36 -16.42
C ILE A 137 22.89 10.80 -15.24
N ARG A 138 22.72 12.11 -15.10
CA ARG A 138 21.82 12.69 -14.09
C ARG A 138 20.40 12.71 -14.63
N GLY A 139 19.45 12.15 -13.88
CA GLY A 139 18.04 12.13 -14.25
C GLY A 139 17.45 13.54 -14.29
N LEU A 140 16.61 13.83 -15.28
CA LEU A 140 15.99 15.16 -15.45
C LEU A 140 14.56 15.24 -14.88
N GLU A 141 13.98 14.13 -14.43
CA GLU A 141 12.55 14.01 -14.12
C GLU A 141 12.12 14.70 -12.82
N ARG A 142 13.03 14.95 -11.87
CA ARG A 142 12.70 15.41 -10.51
C ARG A 142 13.34 16.72 -10.09
N TYR A 143 14.13 17.35 -10.96
CA TYR A 143 14.71 18.63 -10.64
C TYR A 143 13.81 19.78 -11.11
N TYR A 144 13.51 20.72 -10.21
CA TYR A 144 13.01 22.05 -10.57
C TYR A 144 14.15 22.89 -11.19
N LEU A 145 14.75 22.43 -12.29
CA LEU A 145 15.80 23.18 -12.99
C LEU A 145 15.16 24.27 -13.83
N ASN A 146 15.79 25.43 -13.84
CA ASN A 146 15.54 26.42 -14.89
C ASN A 146 16.04 25.88 -16.25
N GLN A 147 15.74 26.59 -17.34
CA GLN A 147 16.09 26.15 -18.69
C GLN A 147 17.60 26.04 -18.93
N ASP A 148 18.41 26.88 -18.30
CA ASP A 148 19.85 26.93 -18.52
C ASP A 148 20.57 25.78 -17.78
N ASP A 149 20.15 25.49 -16.55
CA ASP A 149 20.65 24.35 -15.79
C ASP A 149 20.29 23.03 -16.47
N LYS A 150 19.08 22.93 -17.05
CA LYS A 150 18.67 21.76 -17.82
C LYS A 150 19.56 21.54 -19.05
N LYS A 151 19.93 22.60 -19.77
CA LYS A 151 20.87 22.52 -20.91
C LYS A 151 22.26 22.09 -20.45
N ALA A 152 22.73 22.62 -19.32
CA ALA A 152 24.04 22.26 -18.75
C ALA A 152 24.09 20.76 -18.38
N VAL A 153 23.05 20.24 -17.73
CA VAL A 153 22.96 18.80 -17.39
C VAL A 153 22.90 17.93 -18.64
N ILE A 154 22.12 18.31 -19.66
CA ILE A 154 22.07 17.58 -20.94
C ILE A 154 23.47 17.54 -21.58
N LYS A 155 24.17 18.67 -21.63
CA LYS A 155 25.53 18.75 -22.19
C LYS A 155 26.50 17.86 -21.42
N GLN A 156 26.43 17.86 -20.08
CA GLN A 156 27.29 17.02 -19.23
C GLN A 156 27.00 15.52 -19.45
N ASN A 157 25.73 15.12 -19.44
CA ASN A 157 25.32 13.74 -19.72
C ASN A 157 25.84 13.29 -21.09
N MET A 158 25.68 14.11 -22.13
CA MET A 158 26.16 13.79 -23.49
C MET A 158 27.68 13.63 -23.55
N ALA A 159 28.44 14.49 -22.86
CA ALA A 159 29.89 14.37 -22.80
C ALA A 159 30.33 13.03 -22.19
N SER A 160 29.68 12.60 -21.10
CA SER A 160 29.93 11.31 -20.46
C SER A 160 29.60 10.13 -21.38
N ILE A 161 28.45 10.17 -22.05
CA ILE A 161 27.94 9.07 -22.91
C ILE A 161 28.85 8.83 -24.12
N ILE A 162 29.34 9.89 -24.76
CA ILE A 162 30.19 9.77 -25.96
C ILE A 162 31.46 8.96 -25.67
N GLY A 163 32.02 9.07 -24.46
CA GLY A 163 33.22 8.31 -24.05
C GLY A 163 33.00 6.81 -23.98
N VAL A 164 31.77 6.37 -23.71
CA VAL A 164 31.37 4.97 -23.56
C VAL A 164 30.93 4.36 -24.91
N PHE A 165 30.22 5.11 -25.76
CA PHE A 165 29.64 4.60 -27.02
C PHE A 165 30.43 4.97 -28.28
N ASN A 166 31.77 4.99 -28.20
CA ASN A 166 32.64 5.61 -29.21
C ASN A 166 32.70 4.90 -30.60
N LYS A 167 31.74 4.03 -30.93
CA LYS A 167 31.55 3.40 -32.24
C LYS A 167 30.10 3.39 -32.74
N THR A 168 29.17 4.10 -32.09
CA THR A 168 27.73 3.99 -32.42
C THR A 168 26.98 5.33 -32.35
N PRO A 169 27.09 6.19 -33.38
CA PRO A 169 26.38 7.48 -33.45
C PRO A 169 24.86 7.37 -33.29
N GLU A 170 24.28 6.25 -33.74
CA GLU A 170 22.85 5.95 -33.62
C GLU A 170 22.38 5.92 -32.15
N ILE A 171 23.17 5.34 -31.25
CA ILE A 171 22.84 5.20 -29.83
C ILE A 171 22.95 6.53 -29.11
N VAL A 172 24.01 7.29 -29.40
CA VAL A 172 24.20 8.64 -28.87
C VAL A 172 23.01 9.54 -29.25
N SER A 173 22.54 9.42 -30.50
CA SER A 173 21.33 10.13 -30.96
C SER A 173 20.08 9.68 -30.20
N LYS A 174 19.83 8.37 -30.08
CA LYS A 174 18.67 7.83 -29.34
C LYS A 174 18.66 8.28 -27.87
N LEU A 175 19.82 8.24 -27.20
CA LEU A 175 19.95 8.70 -25.80
C LEU A 175 19.64 10.20 -25.67
N ASN A 176 20.09 11.03 -26.61
CA ASN A 176 19.75 12.46 -26.58
C ASN A 176 18.23 12.70 -26.74
N HIS A 177 17.58 12.00 -27.68
CA HIS A 177 16.14 12.13 -27.93
C HIS A 177 15.29 11.59 -26.77
N SER A 178 15.79 10.60 -26.03
CA SER A 178 15.14 10.09 -24.82
C SER A 178 14.97 11.15 -23.73
N ARG A 179 15.72 12.26 -23.81
CA ARG A 179 15.84 13.29 -22.76
C ARG A 179 16.21 12.69 -21.39
N PHE A 180 16.96 11.58 -21.40
CA PHE A 180 17.43 10.86 -20.22
C PHE A 180 16.31 10.42 -19.26
N LYS A 181 15.16 10.03 -19.82
CA LYS A 181 14.12 9.34 -19.06
C LYS A 181 14.56 7.93 -18.71
N SER A 182 14.30 7.50 -17.49
CA SER A 182 14.78 6.21 -16.95
C SER A 182 14.39 5.02 -17.82
N SER A 183 13.10 4.90 -18.18
CA SER A 183 12.58 3.79 -18.99
C SER A 183 13.19 3.74 -20.39
N GLU A 184 13.45 4.91 -20.98
CA GLU A 184 14.03 5.02 -22.31
C GLU A 184 15.52 4.67 -22.31
N ILE A 185 16.28 5.09 -21.29
CA ILE A 185 17.69 4.71 -21.14
C ILE A 185 17.81 3.19 -21.07
N SER A 186 17.06 2.53 -20.17
CA SER A 186 17.08 1.07 -20.05
C SER A 186 16.77 0.39 -21.37
N LYS A 187 15.74 0.84 -22.09
CA LYS A 187 15.38 0.29 -23.40
C LYS A 187 16.50 0.44 -24.43
N ILE A 188 17.13 1.62 -24.51
CA ILE A 188 18.21 1.88 -25.47
C ILE A 188 19.44 1.01 -25.17
N ILE A 189 19.79 0.83 -23.89
CA ILE A 189 20.93 -0.01 -23.47
C ILE A 189 20.64 -1.49 -23.74
N LYS A 190 19.41 -1.94 -23.50
CA LYS A 190 18.97 -3.29 -23.88
C LYS A 190 19.11 -3.53 -25.38
N ASP A 191 18.55 -2.63 -26.20
CA ASP A 191 18.63 -2.72 -27.66
C ASP A 191 20.10 -2.72 -28.14
N TYR A 192 20.96 -1.92 -27.50
CA TYR A 192 22.39 -1.91 -27.79
C TYR A 192 23.06 -3.26 -27.49
N ASN A 193 22.86 -3.80 -26.30
CA ASN A 193 23.41 -5.09 -25.90
C ASN A 193 22.94 -6.21 -26.82
N LEU A 194 21.65 -6.22 -27.21
CA LEU A 194 21.12 -7.21 -28.14
C LEU A 194 21.72 -7.09 -29.56
N LYS A 195 22.03 -5.87 -30.01
CA LYS A 195 22.52 -5.61 -31.39
C LYS A 195 24.01 -5.85 -31.59
N TYR A 196 24.86 -5.57 -30.59
CA TYR A 196 26.32 -5.52 -30.75
C TYR A 196 27.09 -6.61 -30.00
N CYS A 197 26.38 -7.59 -29.46
CA CYS A 197 26.95 -8.76 -28.82
C CYS A 197 27.72 -9.60 -29.85
N VAL A 198 29.02 -9.79 -29.63
CA VAL A 198 29.88 -10.66 -30.44
C VAL A 198 30.01 -11.99 -29.68
N ASP A 199 29.66 -13.09 -30.36
CA ASP A 199 29.72 -14.49 -29.93
C ASP A 199 28.66 -15.01 -28.93
N GLY A 200 27.57 -15.57 -29.49
CA GLY A 200 27.00 -16.87 -29.12
C GLY A 200 26.37 -17.13 -27.74
N GLY A 201 26.37 -16.19 -26.80
CA GLY A 201 25.76 -16.35 -25.47
C GLY A 201 24.52 -15.47 -25.21
N GLU A 202 23.83 -15.68 -24.08
CA GLU A 202 22.76 -14.79 -23.60
C GLU A 202 23.33 -13.39 -23.32
N CYS A 203 23.07 -12.44 -24.23
CA CYS A 203 23.68 -11.09 -24.24
C CYS A 203 23.22 -10.17 -23.11
N VAL A 204 22.06 -10.47 -22.53
CA VAL A 204 21.55 -9.82 -21.33
C VAL A 204 21.46 -10.90 -20.26
N VAL A 205 22.42 -10.89 -19.34
CA VAL A 205 22.50 -11.85 -18.23
C VAL A 205 21.45 -11.52 -17.15
N PHE A 206 21.03 -10.26 -17.09
CA PHE A 206 20.02 -9.80 -16.16
C PHE A 206 19.37 -8.50 -16.65
N GLU A 207 18.05 -8.41 -16.54
CA GLU A 207 17.27 -7.21 -16.75
C GLU A 207 16.29 -7.03 -15.59
N TYR A 208 16.29 -5.84 -15.01
CA TYR A 208 15.35 -5.49 -13.96
C TYR A 208 13.97 -5.18 -14.54
N ASP A 209 12.98 -6.00 -14.19
CA ASP A 209 11.57 -5.70 -14.49
C ASP A 209 10.99 -4.80 -13.40
N ARG A 210 10.91 -3.50 -13.72
CA ARG A 210 10.32 -2.51 -12.82
C ARG A 210 8.84 -2.75 -12.58
N GLN A 211 8.08 -3.28 -13.53
CA GLN A 211 6.64 -3.51 -13.34
C GLN A 211 6.42 -4.70 -12.40
N GLU A 212 7.17 -5.78 -12.55
CA GLU A 212 7.11 -6.92 -11.65
C GLU A 212 7.58 -6.54 -10.23
N ALA A 213 8.72 -5.86 -10.11
CA ALA A 213 9.27 -5.40 -8.83
C ALA A 213 8.53 -4.20 -8.21
N ALA A 214 7.70 -3.46 -8.97
CA ALA A 214 6.85 -2.37 -8.48
C ALA A 214 5.39 -2.75 -8.34
N SER A 215 4.98 -3.94 -8.79
CA SER A 215 3.58 -4.32 -8.73
C SER A 215 3.12 -4.33 -7.28
N GLU A 216 2.27 -3.35 -6.95
CA GLU A 216 1.51 -3.43 -5.71
C GLU A 216 0.58 -4.63 -5.88
N LYS A 217 0.69 -5.60 -4.97
CA LYS A 217 -0.14 -6.81 -5.05
C LYS A 217 -1.57 -6.39 -4.75
N VAL A 218 -2.42 -6.38 -5.77
CA VAL A 218 -3.85 -6.16 -5.63
C VAL A 218 -4.50 -7.50 -5.33
N ARG A 219 -5.21 -7.59 -4.19
CA ARG A 219 -6.05 -8.75 -3.88
C ARG A 219 -7.51 -8.36 -4.04
N PHE A 220 -8.30 -9.23 -4.66
CA PHE A 220 -9.74 -9.08 -4.70
C PHE A 220 -10.36 -9.79 -3.50
N LYS A 221 -11.33 -9.16 -2.84
CA LYS A 221 -11.94 -9.70 -1.62
C LYS A 221 -13.45 -9.63 -1.73
N VAL A 222 -14.12 -10.73 -1.39
CA VAL A 222 -15.58 -10.80 -1.29
C VAL A 222 -15.93 -11.19 0.13
N GLN A 223 -16.93 -10.56 0.72
CA GLN A 223 -17.32 -10.81 2.11
C GLN A 223 -18.83 -10.98 2.27
N ALA A 224 -19.20 -11.75 3.29
CA ALA A 224 -20.55 -11.84 3.81
C ALA A 224 -20.50 -11.76 5.34
N GLY A 225 -21.52 -11.18 5.95
CA GLY A 225 -21.53 -10.95 7.39
C GLY A 225 -22.87 -10.55 7.94
N ILE A 226 -22.88 -10.32 9.25
CA ILE A 226 -24.02 -9.86 10.02
C ILE A 226 -23.62 -8.69 10.91
N ASP A 227 -24.43 -7.65 10.93
CA ASP A 227 -24.25 -6.45 11.73
C ASP A 227 -25.24 -6.43 12.89
N PHE A 228 -24.72 -6.50 14.11
CA PHE A 228 -25.49 -6.21 15.32
C PHE A 228 -25.51 -4.70 15.54
N SER A 229 -26.63 -4.09 15.21
CA SER A 229 -26.76 -2.65 15.11
C SER A 229 -27.65 -2.05 16.17
N SER A 230 -27.38 -0.78 16.47
CA SER A 230 -28.19 0.12 17.26
C SER A 230 -28.40 1.39 16.44
N LEU A 231 -29.62 1.58 15.95
CA LEU A 231 -30.05 2.78 15.25
C LEU A 231 -30.81 3.68 16.22
N THR A 232 -30.38 4.93 16.34
CA THR A 232 -31.07 5.96 17.12
C THR A 232 -31.71 6.95 16.15
N LEU A 233 -33.02 7.15 16.27
CA LEU A 233 -33.77 8.18 15.58
C LEU A 233 -33.94 9.37 16.54
N GLY A 234 -33.40 10.53 16.16
CA GLY A 234 -33.60 11.78 16.88
C GLY A 234 -34.84 12.52 16.40
N SER A 235 -35.42 13.31 17.30
CA SER A 235 -36.53 14.21 17.01
C SER A 235 -36.47 15.44 17.90
N ASP A 236 -36.96 16.57 17.36
CA ASP A 236 -37.18 17.79 18.14
C ASP A 236 -38.52 17.76 18.91
N TYR A 237 -39.38 16.78 18.63
CA TYR A 237 -40.76 16.69 19.15
C TYR A 237 -40.99 15.51 20.11
N VAL A 238 -40.20 14.45 20.00
CA VAL A 238 -40.33 13.21 20.80
C VAL A 238 -38.97 12.73 21.29
N GLU A 239 -38.95 11.89 22.32
CA GLU A 239 -37.69 11.30 22.81
C GLU A 239 -36.99 10.47 21.73
N ASP A 240 -35.65 10.45 21.78
CA ASP A 240 -34.82 9.66 20.89
C ASP A 240 -35.23 8.17 20.95
N PHE A 241 -35.62 7.63 19.81
CA PHE A 241 -35.98 6.22 19.73
C PHE A 241 -34.79 5.37 19.34
N ARG A 242 -34.42 4.44 20.21
CA ARG A 242 -33.32 3.50 19.97
C ARG A 242 -33.84 2.12 19.62
N MET A 243 -33.40 1.61 18.47
CA MET A 243 -33.76 0.28 18.00
C MET A 243 -32.53 -0.60 17.72
N HIS A 244 -32.59 -1.85 18.18
CA HIS A 244 -31.58 -2.87 17.91
C HIS A 244 -31.98 -3.76 16.74
N SER A 245 -31.07 -4.08 15.82
CA SER A 245 -31.37 -4.95 14.68
C SER A 245 -30.17 -5.80 14.29
N VAL A 246 -30.45 -6.96 13.68
CA VAL A 246 -29.44 -7.80 13.02
C VAL A 246 -29.59 -7.62 11.52
N ILE A 247 -28.53 -7.13 10.88
CA ILE A 247 -28.57 -6.74 9.48
C ILE A 247 -27.63 -7.65 8.68
N PRO A 248 -28.11 -8.41 7.69
CA PRO A 248 -27.23 -9.14 6.79
C PRO A 248 -26.46 -8.15 5.88
N VAL A 249 -25.18 -8.44 5.66
CA VAL A 249 -24.29 -7.63 4.83
C VAL A 249 -23.54 -8.51 3.85
N VAL A 250 -23.46 -8.09 2.60
CA VAL A 250 -22.58 -8.68 1.58
C VAL A 250 -21.73 -7.58 0.96
N GLY A 251 -20.50 -7.88 0.56
CA GLY A 251 -19.63 -6.87 0.01
C GLY A 251 -18.51 -7.42 -0.85
N ALA A 252 -17.89 -6.53 -1.62
CA ALA A 252 -16.71 -6.82 -2.41
C ALA A 252 -15.74 -5.63 -2.37
N GLY A 253 -14.46 -5.90 -2.52
CA GLY A 253 -13.43 -4.88 -2.37
C GLY A 253 -12.06 -5.30 -2.90
N LEU A 254 -11.14 -4.36 -2.78
CA LEU A 254 -9.76 -4.47 -3.21
C LEU A 254 -8.84 -4.15 -2.04
N GLU A 255 -7.73 -4.89 -1.96
CA GLU A 255 -6.63 -4.62 -1.05
C GLU A 255 -5.37 -4.29 -1.85
N PHE A 256 -4.77 -3.14 -1.57
CA PHE A 256 -3.57 -2.63 -2.22
C PHE A 256 -2.38 -2.77 -1.26
N TRP A 257 -1.49 -3.73 -1.53
CA TRP A 257 -0.34 -3.99 -0.68
C TRP A 257 0.86 -3.15 -1.04
N PHE A 258 1.32 -2.29 -0.12
CA PHE A 258 2.47 -1.39 -0.29
C PHE A 258 3.83 -2.13 -0.21
N SER A 259 4.11 -2.97 -1.19
CA SER A 259 5.18 -3.97 -1.17
C SER A 259 6.61 -3.39 -1.22
N ARG A 260 6.75 -2.07 -1.30
CA ARG A 260 8.06 -1.37 -1.25
C ARG A 260 8.30 -0.64 0.06
N THR A 261 7.23 -0.13 0.65
CA THR A 261 7.29 0.71 1.86
C THR A 261 6.99 -0.10 3.12
N SER A 262 6.07 -1.08 3.06
CA SER A 262 5.76 -1.95 4.19
C SER A 262 5.03 -3.22 3.76
N HIS A 263 5.56 -4.39 4.14
CA HIS A 263 4.90 -5.68 3.90
C HIS A 263 3.77 -5.99 4.87
N LYS A 264 3.53 -5.09 5.82
CA LYS A 264 2.53 -5.23 6.86
C LYS A 264 1.35 -4.29 6.66
N LEU A 265 1.46 -3.29 5.77
CA LEU A 265 0.38 -2.33 5.52
C LEU A 265 -0.25 -2.59 4.16
N CYS A 266 -1.58 -2.50 4.10
CA CYS A 266 -2.33 -2.45 2.86
C CYS A 266 -3.43 -1.37 2.94
N GLY A 267 -3.71 -0.72 1.81
CA GLY A 267 -4.90 0.09 1.64
C GLY A 267 -6.09 -0.80 1.30
N GLU A 268 -7.26 -0.51 1.84
CA GLU A 268 -8.51 -1.24 1.58
C GLU A 268 -9.53 -0.30 0.94
N ALA A 269 -10.23 -0.78 -0.10
CA ALA A 269 -11.40 -0.14 -0.67
C ALA A 269 -12.53 -1.16 -0.83
N PHE A 270 -13.72 -0.88 -0.29
CA PHE A 270 -14.81 -1.85 -0.18
C PHE A 270 -16.15 -1.24 -0.51
N LEU A 271 -17.02 -2.05 -1.11
CA LEU A 271 -18.44 -1.78 -1.29
C LEU A 271 -19.23 -2.82 -0.52
N ASN A 272 -20.07 -2.37 0.41
CA ASN A 272 -20.92 -3.22 1.23
C ASN A 272 -22.40 -2.89 0.96
N PHE A 273 -23.18 -3.91 0.69
CA PHE A 273 -24.62 -3.84 0.56
C PHE A 273 -25.30 -4.44 1.78
N SER A 274 -26.29 -3.74 2.33
CA SER A 274 -27.08 -4.22 3.46
C SER A 274 -28.54 -3.81 3.34
N SER A 275 -29.42 -4.61 3.96
CA SER A 275 -30.87 -4.36 3.97
C SER A 275 -31.41 -4.36 5.39
N PHE A 276 -32.03 -3.26 5.78
CA PHE A 276 -32.66 -3.07 7.07
C PHE A 276 -34.18 -3.15 6.94
N SER A 277 -34.82 -3.85 7.86
CA SER A 277 -36.27 -3.87 7.98
C SER A 277 -36.66 -4.10 9.44
N LYS A 278 -37.43 -3.17 10.02
CA LYS A 278 -37.96 -3.33 11.37
C LYS A 278 -39.30 -2.64 11.56
N SER A 279 -40.20 -3.30 12.30
CA SER A 279 -41.45 -2.72 12.80
C SER A 279 -41.38 -2.54 14.31
N PHE A 280 -41.99 -1.48 14.84
CA PHE A 280 -41.95 -1.10 16.24
C PHE A 280 -43.16 -0.23 16.62
N ALA A 281 -43.28 0.08 17.90
CA ALA A 281 -44.22 1.08 18.43
C ALA A 281 -43.44 2.05 19.30
N TYR A 282 -43.88 3.31 19.35
CA TYR A 282 -43.30 4.36 20.17
C TYR A 282 -44.39 5.26 20.73
N ASP A 283 -44.06 6.01 21.77
CA ASP A 283 -44.98 6.98 22.38
C ASP A 283 -44.56 8.39 21.92
N ALA A 284 -45.48 9.13 21.31
CA ALA A 284 -45.29 10.49 20.82
C ALA A 284 -45.94 11.49 21.80
N VAL A 285 -45.29 12.63 22.03
CA VAL A 285 -45.87 13.71 22.83
C VAL A 285 -46.40 14.78 21.88
N ASN A 286 -47.68 15.15 22.02
CA ASN A 286 -48.33 16.19 21.26
C ASN A 286 -49.05 17.18 22.19
N GLU A 287 -49.70 18.21 21.62
CA GLU A 287 -50.43 19.25 22.39
C GLU A 287 -51.56 18.70 23.28
N TYR A 288 -52.00 17.46 23.05
CA TYR A 288 -53.10 16.80 23.76
C TYR A 288 -52.64 15.72 24.75
N GLY A 289 -51.32 15.47 24.88
CA GLY A 289 -50.75 14.49 25.79
C GLY A 289 -49.83 13.48 25.08
N THR A 290 -49.69 12.30 25.67
CA THR A 290 -48.89 11.20 25.10
C THR A 290 -49.78 10.28 24.28
N GLU A 291 -49.48 10.13 22.99
CA GLU A 291 -50.14 9.23 22.05
C GLU A 291 -49.24 8.04 21.73
N ARG A 292 -49.76 6.83 21.88
CA ARG A 292 -49.05 5.62 21.45
C ARG A 292 -49.24 5.41 19.95
N VAL A 293 -48.16 5.36 19.19
CA VAL A 293 -48.17 5.10 17.74
C VAL A 293 -47.87 3.61 17.50
N PRO A 294 -48.89 2.76 17.21
CA PRO A 294 -48.67 1.37 16.87
C PRO A 294 -48.20 1.22 15.42
N ASN A 295 -47.54 0.10 15.12
CA ASN A 295 -47.20 -0.31 13.74
C ASN A 295 -46.34 0.69 12.95
N ALA A 296 -45.40 1.37 13.62
CA ALA A 296 -44.36 2.11 12.92
C ALA A 296 -43.40 1.13 12.23
N SER A 297 -42.95 1.44 11.01
CA SER A 297 -42.03 0.58 10.28
C SER A 297 -40.98 1.37 9.52
N LEU A 298 -39.77 0.83 9.48
CA LEU A 298 -38.65 1.41 8.72
C LEU A 298 -37.98 0.30 7.91
N ARG A 299 -37.98 0.47 6.60
CA ARG A 299 -37.24 -0.38 5.67
C ARG A 299 -36.31 0.45 4.81
N PHE A 300 -35.05 0.06 4.72
CA PHE A 300 -34.13 0.69 3.78
C PHE A 300 -33.05 -0.27 3.29
N SER A 301 -32.52 0.02 2.09
CA SER A 301 -31.34 -0.63 1.55
C SER A 301 -30.19 0.37 1.51
N ASN A 302 -29.01 -0.07 1.91
CA ASN A 302 -27.83 0.77 2.09
C ASN A 302 -26.67 0.24 1.23
N LEU A 303 -26.03 1.16 0.53
CA LEU A 303 -24.70 0.96 -0.05
C LEU A 303 -23.70 1.70 0.83
N GLU A 304 -22.67 1.00 1.29
CA GLU A 304 -21.60 1.57 2.10
C GLU A 304 -20.26 1.39 1.40
N GLU A 305 -19.65 2.51 1.03
CA GLU A 305 -18.30 2.57 0.51
C GLU A 305 -17.32 2.75 1.67
N GLN A 306 -16.31 1.90 1.76
CA GLN A 306 -15.28 1.96 2.80
C GLN A 306 -13.92 2.17 2.17
N VAL A 307 -13.16 3.12 2.72
CA VAL A 307 -11.75 3.32 2.36
C VAL A 307 -10.94 3.39 3.65
N GLY A 308 -9.87 2.60 3.72
CA GLY A 308 -9.08 2.52 4.95
C GLY A 308 -7.72 1.88 4.76
N ILE A 309 -7.09 1.59 5.90
CA ILE A 309 -5.78 0.94 5.97
C ILE A 309 -5.91 -0.25 6.91
N ALA A 310 -5.28 -1.36 6.54
CA ALA A 310 -5.11 -2.52 7.39
C ALA A 310 -3.63 -2.82 7.67
N TYR A 311 -3.38 -3.33 8.87
CA TYR A 311 -2.08 -3.71 9.39
C TYR A 311 -2.07 -5.21 9.74
N HIS A 312 -1.11 -5.94 9.18
CA HIS A 312 -0.85 -7.36 9.38
C HIS A 312 0.46 -7.55 10.16
N PRO A 313 0.44 -7.69 11.49
CA PRO A 313 1.66 -7.77 12.31
C PRO A 313 2.57 -8.96 11.93
N SER A 314 1.96 -10.07 11.52
CA SER A 314 2.59 -11.38 11.33
C SER A 314 2.04 -12.09 10.09
N ARG A 315 2.21 -11.47 8.92
CA ARG A 315 1.69 -11.97 7.63
C ARG A 315 2.15 -13.39 7.26
N GLU A 316 3.38 -13.75 7.63
CA GLU A 316 3.97 -15.06 7.32
C GLU A 316 3.44 -16.20 8.21
N ALA A 317 2.70 -15.86 9.26
CA ALA A 317 2.09 -16.87 10.12
C ALA A 317 0.95 -17.59 9.38
N LYS A 318 0.75 -18.88 9.68
CA LYS A 318 -0.41 -19.65 9.20
C LYS A 318 -1.76 -19.02 9.58
N LEU A 319 -1.76 -18.22 10.64
CA LEU A 319 -2.89 -17.44 11.10
C LEU A 319 -2.40 -16.00 11.31
N SER A 320 -2.65 -15.13 10.34
CA SER A 320 -2.21 -13.75 10.37
C SER A 320 -3.27 -12.87 11.03
N PRO A 321 -2.99 -12.24 12.19
CA PRO A 321 -3.86 -11.19 12.69
C PRO A 321 -3.91 -10.01 11.72
N VAL A 322 -5.05 -9.31 11.71
CA VAL A 322 -5.24 -8.06 10.98
C VAL A 322 -5.96 -7.06 11.88
N VAL A 323 -5.54 -5.79 11.83
CA VAL A 323 -6.22 -4.66 12.45
C VAL A 323 -6.44 -3.61 11.39
N ARG A 324 -7.63 -3.04 11.30
CA ARG A 324 -8.02 -2.08 10.26
C ARG A 324 -8.75 -0.89 10.81
N CYS A 325 -8.64 0.24 10.12
CA CYS A 325 -9.49 1.40 10.35
C CYS A 325 -9.68 2.19 9.06
N GLY A 326 -10.75 2.98 9.01
CA GLY A 326 -11.04 3.77 7.83
C GLY A 326 -12.29 4.63 7.95
N LEU A 327 -12.63 5.22 6.82
CA LEU A 327 -13.82 6.03 6.61
C LEU A 327 -14.86 5.20 5.87
N SER A 328 -16.12 5.44 6.18
CA SER A 328 -17.26 4.89 5.44
C SER A 328 -18.11 6.03 4.90
N VAL A 329 -18.54 5.92 3.65
CA VAL A 329 -19.57 6.77 3.05
C VAL A 329 -20.80 5.89 2.80
N ASN A 330 -21.97 6.37 3.20
CA ASN A 330 -23.20 5.59 3.15
C ASN A 330 -24.24 6.28 2.30
N GLU A 331 -24.89 5.51 1.44
CA GLU A 331 -25.97 5.94 0.58
C GLU A 331 -27.20 5.05 0.80
N ARG A 332 -28.33 5.68 1.13
CA ARG A 332 -29.64 5.02 1.24
C ARG A 332 -30.43 5.24 -0.03
N PHE A 333 -30.48 4.23 -0.89
CA PHE A 333 -31.13 4.32 -2.22
C PHE A 333 -32.55 3.74 -2.26
N SER A 334 -32.98 3.06 -1.20
CA SER A 334 -34.38 2.65 -1.00
C SER A 334 -34.74 2.92 0.45
N SER A 335 -35.80 3.69 0.71
CA SER A 335 -36.30 3.98 2.05
C SER A 335 -37.82 4.02 2.04
N LYS A 336 -38.45 3.29 2.96
CA LYS A 336 -39.91 3.25 3.15
C LYS A 336 -40.22 3.37 4.64
N PRO A 337 -40.33 4.60 5.17
CA PRO A 337 -40.86 4.85 6.51
C PRO A 337 -42.39 4.76 6.50
N GLU A 338 -42.97 4.14 7.53
CA GLU A 338 -44.43 4.07 7.77
C GLU A 338 -44.72 4.49 9.21
N ASN A 339 -45.67 5.40 9.41
CA ASN A 339 -46.05 5.97 10.72
C ASN A 339 -44.84 6.51 11.52
N LEU A 340 -44.00 7.34 10.87
CA LEU A 340 -42.79 7.94 11.44
C LEU A 340 -42.78 9.46 11.34
N ASP A 341 -43.96 10.08 11.33
CA ASP A 341 -44.14 11.53 11.11
C ASP A 341 -43.45 12.40 12.18
N TYR A 342 -43.20 11.83 13.37
CA TYR A 342 -42.52 12.49 14.47
C TYR A 342 -40.99 12.38 14.42
N TYR A 343 -40.42 11.58 13.52
CA TYR A 343 -38.98 11.42 13.37
C TYR A 343 -38.53 11.93 12.02
N SER A 344 -37.36 12.56 11.97
CA SER A 344 -36.76 13.07 10.71
C SER A 344 -36.15 11.94 9.86
N VAL A 345 -36.92 10.91 9.55
CA VAL A 345 -36.48 9.79 8.71
C VAL A 345 -36.67 10.18 7.25
N GLY A 346 -35.84 11.11 6.77
CA GLY A 346 -36.01 11.75 5.46
C GLY A 346 -36.38 10.78 4.33
N ALA A 347 -37.39 11.16 3.54
CA ALA A 347 -37.64 10.56 2.24
C ALA A 347 -36.43 10.92 1.35
N SER A 348 -35.50 9.99 1.20
CA SER A 348 -34.33 10.12 0.34
C SER A 348 -34.80 10.16 -1.12
N THR A 349 -35.15 11.34 -1.62
CA THR A 349 -35.30 11.60 -3.07
C THR A 349 -34.01 12.17 -3.68
N GLY A 350 -32.84 11.85 -3.09
CA GLY A 350 -31.51 12.23 -3.59
C GLY A 350 -30.40 11.38 -2.98
N MET A 351 -29.25 11.30 -3.66
CA MET A 351 -28.03 10.68 -3.10
C MET A 351 -27.55 11.52 -1.91
N ASP A 352 -27.85 11.07 -0.69
CA ASP A 352 -27.33 11.65 0.54
C ASP A 352 -26.07 10.89 0.96
N PHE A 353 -24.95 11.61 1.09
CA PHE A 353 -23.66 11.04 1.53
C PHE A 353 -23.51 11.20 3.05
N ASP A 354 -23.56 10.08 3.79
CA ASP A 354 -23.34 10.10 5.23
C ASP A 354 -21.99 9.51 5.61
N LEU A 355 -21.17 10.33 6.28
CA LEU A 355 -19.81 9.98 6.67
C LEU A 355 -19.80 9.20 7.99
N GLY A 356 -18.95 8.18 8.05
CA GLY A 356 -18.74 7.35 9.21
C GLY A 356 -17.29 6.90 9.31
N TYR A 357 -16.98 6.22 10.41
CA TYR A 357 -15.67 5.67 10.69
C TYR A 357 -15.84 4.22 11.10
N TYR A 358 -14.87 3.38 10.74
CA TYR A 358 -14.82 2.01 11.20
C TYR A 358 -13.45 1.66 11.77
N ALA A 359 -13.46 0.73 12.71
CA ALA A 359 -12.26 0.07 13.22
C ALA A 359 -12.58 -1.40 13.40
N GLY A 360 -11.64 -2.28 13.10
CA GLY A 360 -11.86 -3.72 13.18
C GLY A 360 -10.60 -4.52 13.39
N ALA A 361 -10.79 -5.77 13.76
CA ALA A 361 -9.73 -6.76 13.88
C ALA A 361 -10.20 -8.09 13.31
N GLY A 362 -9.27 -8.91 12.85
CA GLY A 362 -9.58 -10.21 12.28
C GLY A 362 -8.39 -11.15 12.25
N LEU A 363 -8.64 -12.34 11.71
CA LEU A 363 -7.66 -13.39 11.49
C LEU A 363 -7.79 -13.87 10.05
N GLU A 364 -6.71 -13.75 9.29
CA GLU A 364 -6.55 -14.27 7.94
C GLU A 364 -5.83 -15.62 7.98
N MET A 365 -6.30 -16.59 7.21
CA MET A 365 -5.71 -17.92 7.09
C MET A 365 -5.65 -18.35 5.61
N PRO A 366 -4.56 -19.00 5.17
CA PRO A 366 -4.44 -19.51 3.82
C PRO A 366 -5.33 -20.74 3.61
N ILE A 367 -6.04 -20.77 2.48
CA ILE A 367 -6.83 -21.91 2.01
C ILE A 367 -6.40 -22.20 0.56
N GLY A 368 -5.46 -23.14 0.40
CA GLY A 368 -4.85 -23.44 -0.89
C GLY A 368 -4.06 -22.25 -1.42
N LYS A 369 -4.47 -21.71 -2.59
CA LYS A 369 -3.85 -20.53 -3.20
C LYS A 369 -4.49 -19.20 -2.77
N HIS A 370 -5.60 -19.27 -2.04
CA HIS A 370 -6.42 -18.13 -1.61
C HIS A 370 -6.34 -17.94 -0.11
N PHE A 371 -6.99 -16.91 0.42
CA PHE A 371 -7.09 -16.68 1.86
C PHE A 371 -8.54 -16.54 2.29
N MET A 372 -8.81 -16.93 3.53
CA MET A 372 -10.07 -16.66 4.21
C MET A 372 -9.79 -15.78 5.42
N GLU A 373 -10.64 -14.80 5.67
CA GLU A 373 -10.53 -13.92 6.81
C GLU A 373 -11.82 -13.89 7.61
N LEU A 374 -11.71 -14.09 8.92
CA LEU A 374 -12.79 -13.82 9.87
C LEU A 374 -12.50 -12.49 10.57
N SER A 375 -13.44 -11.55 10.55
CA SER A 375 -13.23 -10.24 11.15
C SER A 375 -14.44 -9.73 11.92
N VAL A 376 -14.15 -8.90 12.91
CA VAL A 376 -15.12 -8.11 13.67
C VAL A 376 -14.82 -6.63 13.40
N ARG A 377 -15.84 -5.86 13.06
CA ARG A 377 -15.73 -4.43 12.76
C ARG A 377 -16.75 -3.66 13.57
N TYR A 378 -16.29 -2.61 14.25
CA TYR A 378 -17.15 -1.59 14.81
C TYR A 378 -17.29 -0.44 13.82
N THR A 379 -18.52 -0.03 13.53
CA THR A 379 -18.84 1.04 12.59
C THR A 379 -19.74 2.07 13.26
N LEU A 380 -19.34 3.34 13.17
CA LEU A 380 -20.12 4.47 13.65
C LEU A 380 -20.45 5.39 12.48
N LYS A 381 -21.74 5.67 12.29
CA LYS A 381 -22.24 6.51 11.18
C LYS A 381 -23.18 7.57 11.74
N LYS A 382 -23.04 8.79 11.24
CA LYS A 382 -23.96 9.89 11.58
C LYS A 382 -24.66 10.35 10.31
N TYR A 383 -25.98 10.26 10.31
CA TYR A 383 -26.81 10.66 9.19
C TYR A 383 -27.20 12.12 9.36
N SER A 384 -26.47 13.00 8.68
CA SER A 384 -26.46 14.44 8.96
C SER A 384 -27.80 15.13 8.74
N ARG A 385 -28.60 14.65 7.79
CA ARG A 385 -29.92 15.22 7.44
C ARG A 385 -31.11 14.57 8.14
N ALA A 386 -30.89 13.47 8.87
CA ALA A 386 -31.98 12.63 9.38
C ALA A 386 -32.00 12.51 10.92
N GLN A 387 -31.25 13.35 11.65
CA GLN A 387 -30.99 13.22 13.09
C GLN A 387 -30.76 11.76 13.53
N MET A 388 -30.08 10.97 12.69
CA MET A 388 -29.98 9.52 12.85
C MET A 388 -28.54 9.13 13.16
N THR A 389 -28.34 8.23 14.11
CA THR A 389 -27.02 7.70 14.45
C THR A 389 -27.05 6.18 14.41
N TYR A 390 -26.07 5.58 13.75
CA TYR A 390 -25.88 4.14 13.68
C TYR A 390 -24.60 3.73 14.38
N ASN A 391 -24.71 2.73 15.25
CA ASN A 391 -23.58 2.03 15.83
C ASN A 391 -23.75 0.54 15.51
N GLY A 392 -22.79 -0.06 14.82
CA GLY A 392 -22.83 -1.46 14.42
C GLY A 392 -21.59 -2.22 14.88
N LEU A 393 -21.79 -3.43 15.37
CA LEU A 393 -20.73 -4.43 15.50
C LEU A 393 -20.99 -5.52 14.46
N GLY A 394 -20.21 -5.49 13.38
CA GLY A 394 -20.26 -6.44 12.28
C GLY A 394 -19.33 -7.61 12.47
N MET A 395 -19.79 -8.81 12.13
CA MET A 395 -18.98 -10.02 12.01
C MET A 395 -18.99 -10.46 10.55
N TYR A 396 -17.81 -10.64 9.95
CA TYR A 396 -17.66 -10.93 8.52
C TYR A 396 -16.76 -12.15 8.30
N CYS A 397 -17.12 -12.92 7.28
CA CYS A 397 -16.25 -13.90 6.64
C CYS A 397 -15.92 -13.38 5.24
N SER A 398 -14.64 -13.27 4.92
CA SER A 398 -14.16 -12.81 3.63
C SER A 398 -13.33 -13.89 2.94
N PHE A 399 -13.48 -13.98 1.64
CA PHE A 399 -12.63 -14.79 0.77
C PHE A 399 -11.79 -13.86 -0.11
N ILE A 400 -10.48 -14.10 -0.15
CA ILE A 400 -9.47 -13.24 -0.76
C ILE A 400 -8.77 -14.03 -1.86
N PHE A 401 -8.84 -13.50 -3.08
CA PHE A 401 -8.36 -14.15 -4.31
C PHE A 401 -6.91 -13.81 -4.62
#